data_AF-A0AAD8Y8W3-F1
#
_entry.id   AF-A0AAD8Y8W3-F1
#
_cell.length_a   1.000
_cell.length_b   1.000
_cell.length_c   1.000
_cell.angle_alpha   90.00
_cell.angle_beta   90.00
_cell.angle_gamma   90.00
#
_symmetry.space_group_name_H-M   'P 1'
#
loop_
_entity.id
_entity.type
_entity.pdbx_description
1 polymer ?
#
loop_
_entity_poly.entity_id
_entity_poly.type
_entity_poly.pdbx_seq_one_letter_code
_entity_poly.pdbx_strand_id
1 'polypeptide(L)'
;MTKPDSDDLFSIFRLSTSDLVDQTLVLLKQEENPHYKCRDYLRNGSSSSSSRSRVSAEARAKVARWLADIVDYFSLQRQTVAMAMSYVDIFLSLRNVRAASEARRSVTKFQLLALVCLSIATKSLEVAHLDVETLVTASQGCYCADDIREMEIVVLNALQWRLCAPTSLPIAHRAIALLTKVVPRLANGANKHNSITSCL
;
A
#
# COMPACT_ATOMS: atom_id res chain seq x y z
N MET A 1 -11.59 -14.93 -15.34
CA MET A 1 -11.12 -13.60 -14.89
C MET A 1 -9.64 -13.50 -15.19
N THR A 2 -9.27 -12.68 -16.17
CA THR A 2 -7.86 -12.38 -16.47
C THR A 2 -7.31 -11.49 -15.37
N LYS A 3 -6.19 -11.91 -14.80
CA LYS A 3 -5.35 -11.09 -13.91
C LYS A 3 -5.12 -9.73 -14.59
N PRO A 4 -5.11 -8.58 -13.89
CA PRO A 4 -4.44 -7.41 -14.43
C PRO A 4 -2.97 -7.81 -14.56
N ASP A 5 -2.64 -8.17 -15.80
CA ASP A 5 -1.41 -8.83 -16.15
C ASP A 5 -0.22 -7.91 -15.87
N SER A 6 0.93 -8.55 -15.71
CA SER A 6 2.31 -8.06 -15.76
C SER A 6 2.66 -6.99 -16.81
N ASP A 7 1.69 -6.47 -17.57
CA ASP A 7 1.83 -5.49 -18.64
C ASP A 7 2.23 -4.10 -18.14
N ASP A 8 1.92 -3.75 -16.89
CA ASP A 8 2.29 -2.43 -16.35
C ASP A 8 3.80 -2.30 -16.11
N LEU A 9 4.50 -3.41 -15.88
CA LEU A 9 5.96 -3.39 -15.76
C LEU A 9 6.62 -3.25 -17.13
N PHE A 10 6.17 -4.05 -18.10
CA PHE A 10 6.73 -4.02 -19.46
C PHE A 10 6.43 -2.71 -20.19
N SER A 11 5.31 -2.06 -19.90
CA SER A 11 5.01 -0.73 -20.42
C SER A 11 6.01 0.33 -19.92
N ILE A 12 6.41 0.27 -18.64
CA ILE A 12 7.41 1.17 -18.05
C ILE A 12 8.77 1.04 -18.77
N PHE A 13 9.20 -0.18 -19.11
CA PHE A 13 10.47 -0.37 -19.84
C PHE A 13 10.46 0.23 -21.26
N ARG A 14 9.28 0.40 -21.86
CA ARG A 14 9.11 1.02 -23.19
C ARG A 14 9.20 2.55 -23.17
N LEU A 15 9.01 3.19 -22.01
CA LEU A 15 9.07 4.65 -21.89
C LEU A 15 10.47 5.20 -22.23
N SER A 16 10.56 6.42 -22.76
CA SER A 16 11.85 7.04 -23.06
C SER A 16 12.63 7.33 -21.76
N THR A 17 13.95 7.48 -21.85
CA THR A 17 14.77 7.81 -20.66
C THR A 17 14.35 9.15 -20.05
N SER A 18 13.97 10.15 -20.87
CA SER A 18 13.47 11.44 -20.36
C SER A 18 12.15 11.26 -19.62
N ASP A 19 11.20 10.52 -20.19
CA ASP A 19 9.89 10.29 -19.54
C ASP A 19 10.04 9.54 -18.21
N LEU A 20 10.95 8.56 -18.16
CA LEU A 20 11.24 7.83 -16.92
C LEU A 20 11.83 8.74 -15.85
N VAL A 21 12.76 9.63 -16.23
CA VAL A 21 13.33 10.62 -15.30
C VAL A 21 12.24 11.57 -14.82
N ASP A 22 11.45 12.15 -15.72
CA ASP A 22 10.42 13.12 -15.39
C ASP A 22 9.36 12.52 -14.46
N GLN A 23 8.85 11.32 -14.77
CA GLN A 23 7.90 10.63 -13.89
C GLN A 23 8.50 10.29 -12.53
N THR A 24 9.77 9.89 -12.47
CA THR A 24 10.46 9.60 -11.21
C THR A 24 10.59 10.87 -10.36
N LEU A 25 10.95 12.00 -10.98
CA LEU A 25 11.05 13.29 -10.30
C LEU A 25 9.69 13.75 -9.75
N VAL A 26 8.60 13.56 -10.50
CA VAL A 26 7.25 13.87 -10.02
C VAL A 26 6.89 13.04 -8.79
N LEU A 27 7.16 11.73 -8.81
CA LEU A 27 6.88 10.85 -7.68
C LEU A 27 7.69 11.23 -6.43
N LEU A 28 8.98 11.51 -6.58
CA LEU A 28 9.84 11.95 -5.48
C LEU A 28 9.36 13.28 -4.89
N LYS A 29 8.98 14.25 -5.74
CA LYS A 29 8.44 15.53 -5.30
C LYS A 29 7.11 15.37 -4.57
N GLN A 30 6.27 14.41 -4.97
CA GLN A 30 5.04 14.08 -4.26
C GLN A 30 5.33 13.47 -2.89
N GLU A 31 6.40 12.68 -2.73
CA GLU A 31 6.78 12.06 -1.45
C GLU A 31 7.18 13.12 -0.40
N GLU A 32 7.74 14.24 -0.84
CA GLU A 32 8.08 15.36 0.04
C GLU A 32 6.84 16.08 0.61
N ASN A 33 5.67 15.89 0.01
CA ASN A 33 4.43 16.55 0.41
C ASN A 33 4.08 16.18 1.87
N PRO A 34 3.93 17.15 2.77
CA PRO A 34 3.61 16.89 4.17
C PRO A 34 2.31 16.11 4.37
N HIS A 35 1.41 16.11 3.39
CA HIS A 35 0.18 15.33 3.41
C HIS A 35 0.41 13.81 3.49
N TYR A 36 1.51 13.32 2.90
CA TYR A 36 1.85 11.90 2.89
C TYR A 36 2.87 11.54 3.98
N LYS A 37 3.31 12.51 4.79
CA LYS A 37 4.25 12.25 5.89
C LYS A 37 3.55 11.59 7.07
N CYS A 38 3.86 10.32 7.28
CA CYS A 38 3.49 9.60 8.49
C CYS A 38 4.30 10.13 9.68
N ARG A 39 3.63 10.80 10.63
CA ARG A 39 4.22 11.12 11.94
C ARG A 39 4.16 9.90 12.84
N ASP A 40 5.14 9.73 13.71
CA ASP A 40 5.19 8.62 14.66
C ASP A 40 3.98 8.66 15.61
N TYR A 41 2.96 7.87 15.26
CA TYR A 41 1.70 7.72 16.00
C TYR A 41 1.79 6.64 17.07
N LEU A 42 2.89 5.88 17.10
CA LEU A 42 3.18 4.81 18.06
C LEU A 42 3.96 5.32 19.29
N ARG A 43 4.79 6.37 19.15
CA ARG A 43 5.69 6.89 20.21
C ARG A 43 5.04 7.49 21.45
N ASN A 44 3.74 7.78 21.45
CA ASN A 44 3.11 8.57 22.51
C ASN A 44 2.78 7.74 23.79
N GLY A 45 3.64 6.77 24.15
CA GLY A 45 3.47 5.81 25.24
C GLY A 45 4.60 5.78 26.29
N SER A 46 5.58 6.68 26.21
CA SER A 46 6.73 6.72 27.15
C SER A 46 6.45 7.52 28.42
N SER A 47 5.32 7.25 29.07
CA SER A 47 5.10 7.63 30.47
C SER A 47 4.00 6.77 31.07
N SER A 48 4.42 5.91 32.01
CA SER A 48 3.62 5.19 33.01
C SER A 48 2.48 4.28 32.52
N SER A 49 2.70 2.97 32.70
CA SER A 49 1.71 1.96 33.14
C SER A 49 0.36 1.84 32.41
N SER A 50 0.12 0.62 31.90
CA SER A 50 -1.19 0.00 31.70
C SER A 50 -2.18 0.70 30.75
N SER A 51 -2.08 0.42 29.44
CA SER A 51 -3.29 0.41 28.60
C SER A 51 -3.17 -0.68 27.54
N ARG A 52 -3.72 -1.88 27.84
CA ARG A 52 -3.82 -3.02 26.91
C ARG A 52 -4.61 -2.71 25.64
N SER A 53 -5.27 -1.55 25.54
CA SER A 53 -6.14 -1.20 24.41
C SER A 53 -5.49 -0.33 23.33
N ARG A 54 -4.23 0.11 23.52
CA ARG A 54 -3.56 1.02 22.56
C ARG A 54 -2.91 0.25 21.41
N VAL A 55 -2.95 0.84 20.21
CA VAL A 55 -2.27 0.29 19.04
C VAL A 55 -0.77 0.29 19.27
N SER A 56 -0.16 -0.89 19.24
CA SER A 56 1.28 -1.11 19.30
C SER A 56 1.84 -1.45 17.92
N ALA A 57 3.17 -1.41 17.77
CA ALA A 57 3.84 -1.89 16.57
C ALA A 57 3.49 -3.35 16.24
N GLU A 58 3.30 -4.18 17.28
CA GLU A 58 2.87 -5.57 17.14
C GLU A 58 1.43 -5.68 16.62
N ALA A 59 0.50 -4.88 17.14
CA ALA A 59 -0.88 -4.84 16.65
C ALA A 59 -0.93 -4.43 15.17
N ARG A 60 -0.13 -3.43 14.79
CA ARG A 60 0.04 -3.02 13.40
C ARG A 60 0.57 -4.16 12.53
N ALA A 61 1.59 -4.89 12.97
CA ALA A 61 2.14 -6.01 12.22
C ALA A 61 1.14 -7.17 12.05
N LYS A 62 0.35 -7.47 13.09
CA LYS A 62 -0.72 -8.48 13.02
C LYS A 62 -1.80 -8.09 12.02
N VAL A 63 -2.25 -6.84 12.05
CA VAL A 63 -3.25 -6.33 11.10
C VAL A 63 -2.72 -6.33 9.67
N ALA A 64 -1.47 -5.89 9.44
CA ALA A 64 -0.87 -5.93 8.11
C ALA A 64 -0.81 -7.36 7.54
N ARG A 65 -0.48 -8.36 8.38
CA ARG A 65 -0.48 -9.77 7.99
C ARG A 65 -1.90 -10.26 7.69
N TRP A 66 -2.88 -9.91 8.53
CA TRP A 66 -4.29 -10.24 8.30
C TRP A 66 -4.82 -9.65 6.98
N LEU A 67 -4.49 -8.40 6.66
CA LEU A 67 -4.85 -7.82 5.36
C LEU A 67 -4.18 -8.55 4.19
N ALA A 68 -2.94 -9.02 4.36
CA ALA A 68 -2.26 -9.82 3.35
C ALA A 68 -2.96 -11.18 3.14
N ASP A 69 -3.42 -11.83 4.21
CA ASP A 69 -4.19 -13.08 4.11
C ASP A 69 -5.51 -12.87 3.34
N ILE A 70 -6.20 -11.74 3.55
CA ILE A 70 -7.40 -11.36 2.79
C ILE A 70 -7.07 -11.15 1.31
N VAL A 71 -6.02 -10.37 1.01
CA VAL A 71 -5.59 -10.08 -0.36
C VAL A 71 -5.18 -11.35 -1.10
N ASP A 72 -4.44 -12.25 -0.45
CA ASP A 72 -4.03 -13.53 -1.02
C ASP A 72 -5.25 -14.44 -1.25
N TYR A 73 -6.25 -14.45 -0.35
CA TYR A 73 -7.51 -15.18 -0.54
C TYR A 73 -8.30 -14.73 -1.77
N PHE A 74 -8.42 -13.41 -1.97
CA PHE A 74 -9.10 -12.83 -3.14
C PHE A 74 -8.22 -12.72 -4.39
N SER A 75 -6.97 -13.21 -4.34
CA SER A 75 -6.00 -13.13 -5.44
C SER A 75 -5.72 -11.71 -5.95
N LEU A 76 -5.74 -10.73 -5.04
CA LEU A 76 -5.46 -9.32 -5.32
C LEU A 76 -3.95 -9.05 -5.29
N GLN A 77 -3.50 -7.88 -5.75
CA GLN A 77 -2.09 -7.54 -5.77
C GLN A 77 -1.59 -7.19 -4.36
N ARG A 78 -0.40 -7.68 -3.98
CA ARG A 78 0.23 -7.35 -2.69
C ARG A 78 0.52 -5.86 -2.51
N GLN A 79 0.67 -5.11 -3.59
CA GLN A 79 0.80 -3.65 -3.54
C GLN A 79 -0.42 -2.99 -2.88
N THR A 80 -1.60 -3.60 -3.02
CA THR A 80 -2.84 -3.11 -2.42
C THR A 80 -2.79 -3.12 -0.89
N VAL A 81 -2.12 -4.10 -0.29
CA VAL A 81 -1.85 -4.12 1.17
C VAL A 81 -0.93 -2.97 1.56
N ALA A 82 0.13 -2.72 0.79
CA ALA A 82 1.07 -1.63 1.07
C ALA A 82 0.36 -0.26 1.01
N MET A 83 -0.52 -0.07 0.02
CA MET A 83 -1.34 1.14 -0.10
C MET A 83 -2.33 1.27 1.07
N ALA A 84 -3.05 0.20 1.41
CA ALA A 84 -3.97 0.19 2.54
C ALA A 84 -3.26 0.56 3.86
N MET A 85 -2.08 0.00 4.10
CA MET A 85 -1.28 0.32 5.29
C MET A 85 -0.78 1.77 5.28
N SER A 86 -0.46 2.33 4.11
CA SER A 86 -0.13 3.76 3.98
C SER A 86 -1.31 4.64 4.42
N TYR A 87 -2.52 4.33 3.98
CA TYR A 87 -3.73 5.06 4.41
C TYR A 87 -3.97 4.95 5.91
N VAL A 88 -3.82 3.75 6.49
CA VAL A 88 -3.92 3.52 7.94
C VAL A 88 -2.93 4.40 8.70
N ASP A 89 -1.69 4.45 8.24
CA ASP A 89 -0.61 5.18 8.90
C ASP A 89 -0.82 6.69 8.86
N ILE A 90 -1.17 7.20 7.68
CA ILE A 90 -1.49 8.61 7.50
C ILE A 90 -2.68 8.97 8.39
N PHE A 91 -3.76 8.18 8.36
CA PHE A 91 -4.95 8.41 9.18
C PHE A 91 -4.63 8.46 10.68
N LEU A 92 -3.87 7.49 11.20
CA LEU A 92 -3.51 7.45 12.62
C LEU A 92 -2.53 8.56 13.03
N SER A 93 -1.79 9.12 12.07
CA SER A 93 -0.91 10.26 12.31
C SER A 93 -1.66 11.59 12.48
N LEU A 94 -2.94 11.66 12.08
CA LEU A 94 -3.79 12.84 12.23
C LEU A 94 -4.17 13.06 13.70
N ARG A 95 -3.70 14.17 14.29
CA ARG A 95 -3.92 14.49 15.71
C ARG A 95 -5.24 15.19 15.98
N ASN A 96 -5.77 15.90 14.99
CA ASN A 96 -7.01 16.69 15.04
C ASN A 96 -8.26 15.88 14.68
N VAL A 97 -8.12 14.64 14.23
CA VAL A 97 -9.26 13.77 13.88
C VAL A 97 -9.62 12.90 15.09
N ARG A 98 -10.84 13.06 15.60
CA ARG A 98 -11.36 12.30 16.75
C ARG A 98 -11.33 10.79 16.49
N ALA A 99 -11.80 10.36 15.33
CA ALA A 99 -11.78 8.95 14.92
C ALA A 99 -10.35 8.35 14.91
N ALA A 100 -9.34 9.12 14.52
CA ALA A 100 -7.93 8.68 14.60
C ALA A 100 -7.43 8.53 16.05
N SER A 101 -7.89 9.39 16.97
CA SER A 101 -7.63 9.22 18.40
C SER A 101 -8.28 7.97 18.99
N GLU A 102 -9.52 7.69 18.60
CA GLU A 102 -10.28 6.52 19.02
C GLU A 102 -9.65 5.22 18.48
N ALA A 103 -9.30 5.19 17.19
CA ALA A 103 -8.62 4.05 16.57
C ALA A 103 -7.26 3.75 17.22
N ARG A 104 -6.51 4.76 17.67
CA ARG A 104 -5.25 4.55 18.42
C ARG A 104 -5.43 3.90 19.79
N ARG A 105 -6.63 3.98 20.37
CA ARG A 105 -6.97 3.52 21.72
C ARG A 105 -7.87 2.27 21.75
N SER A 106 -8.27 1.77 20.58
CA SER A 106 -9.13 0.61 20.46
C SER A 106 -8.68 -0.29 19.31
N VAL A 107 -8.33 -1.54 19.64
CA VAL A 107 -7.92 -2.55 18.66
C VAL A 107 -9.03 -2.86 17.65
N THR A 108 -10.29 -2.86 18.08
CA THR A 108 -11.44 -3.12 17.19
C THR A 108 -11.62 -1.99 16.18
N LYS A 109 -11.56 -0.73 16.62
CA LYS A 109 -11.61 0.43 15.71
C LYS A 109 -10.40 0.47 14.76
N PHE A 110 -9.23 0.03 15.22
CA PHE A 110 -8.04 -0.11 14.37
C PHE A 110 -8.20 -1.19 13.30
N GLN A 111 -8.77 -2.34 13.63
CA GLN A 111 -9.07 -3.41 12.66
C GLN A 111 -10.11 -2.97 11.62
N LEU A 112 -11.19 -2.33 12.06
CA LEU A 112 -12.20 -1.76 11.15
C LEU A 112 -11.58 -0.73 10.20
N LEU A 113 -10.76 0.20 10.74
CA LEU A 113 -10.02 1.17 9.94
C LEU A 113 -9.17 0.48 8.88
N ALA A 114 -8.41 -0.54 9.25
CA ALA A 114 -7.54 -1.26 8.32
C ALA A 114 -8.31 -1.99 7.22
N LEU A 115 -9.43 -2.63 7.58
CA LEU A 115 -10.31 -3.30 6.63
C LEU A 115 -10.93 -2.31 5.62
N VAL A 116 -11.35 -1.14 6.10
CA VAL A 116 -11.88 -0.06 5.26
C VAL A 116 -10.82 0.53 4.36
N CYS A 117 -9.62 0.81 4.88
CA CYS A 117 -8.48 1.24 4.08
C CYS A 117 -8.12 0.23 2.99
N LEU A 118 -8.26 -1.08 3.26
CA LEU A 118 -8.11 -2.12 2.25
C LEU A 118 -9.18 -2.00 1.16
N SER A 119 -10.46 -1.83 1.52
CA SER A 119 -11.52 -1.61 0.53
C SER A 119 -11.23 -0.41 -0.37
N ILE A 120 -10.87 0.74 0.21
CA ILE A 120 -10.51 1.96 -0.53
C ILE A 120 -9.34 1.70 -1.48
N ALA A 121 -8.31 0.99 -1.01
CA ALA A 121 -7.16 0.62 -1.84
C ALA A 121 -7.56 -0.28 -3.01
N THR A 122 -8.41 -1.28 -2.78
CA THR A 122 -8.91 -2.16 -3.85
C THR A 122 -9.72 -1.41 -4.89
N LYS A 123 -10.60 -0.48 -4.48
CA LYS A 123 -11.37 0.37 -5.42
C LYS A 123 -10.47 1.29 -6.26
N SER A 124 -9.28 1.62 -5.77
CA SER A 124 -8.37 2.56 -6.42
C SER A 124 -7.36 1.87 -7.35
N LEU A 125 -6.91 0.66 -7.01
CA LEU A 125 -5.81 -0.03 -7.67
C LEU A 125 -6.24 -1.28 -8.45
N GLU A 126 -7.33 -1.94 -8.03
CA GLU A 126 -7.74 -3.22 -8.57
C GLU A 126 -8.91 -3.06 -9.55
N VAL A 127 -8.96 -3.95 -10.54
CA VAL A 127 -10.11 -4.04 -11.46
C VAL A 127 -11.33 -4.64 -10.75
N ALA A 128 -11.10 -5.61 -9.87
CA ALA A 128 -12.12 -6.23 -9.02
C ALA A 128 -11.90 -5.77 -7.57
N HIS A 129 -12.91 -5.11 -6.99
CA HIS A 129 -12.82 -4.53 -5.66
C HIS A 129 -13.60 -5.33 -4.61
N LEU A 130 -13.26 -5.13 -3.34
CA LEU A 130 -13.97 -5.76 -2.23
C LEU A 130 -15.21 -4.93 -1.87
N ASP A 131 -16.38 -5.47 -2.22
CA ASP A 131 -17.67 -4.92 -1.83
C ASP A 131 -17.89 -4.94 -0.31
N VAL A 132 -18.78 -4.07 0.17
CA VAL A 132 -19.09 -3.97 1.60
C VAL A 132 -19.57 -5.31 2.16
N GLU A 133 -20.39 -6.06 1.42
CA GLU A 133 -20.88 -7.37 1.84
C GLU A 133 -19.72 -8.37 2.00
N THR A 134 -18.79 -8.38 1.05
CA THR A 134 -17.58 -9.21 1.09
C THR A 134 -16.73 -8.91 2.32
N LEU A 135 -16.63 -7.63 2.72
CA LEU A 135 -15.90 -7.23 3.94
C LEU A 135 -16.62 -7.65 5.22
N VAL A 136 -17.95 -7.59 5.25
CA VAL A 136 -18.73 -8.12 6.38
C VAL A 136 -18.45 -9.62 6.54
N THR A 137 -18.48 -10.38 5.45
CA THR A 137 -18.14 -11.81 5.45
C THR A 137 -16.68 -12.07 5.84
N ALA A 138 -15.73 -11.30 5.29
CA ALA A 138 -14.30 -11.42 5.61
C ALA A 138 -14.00 -11.11 7.09
N SER A 139 -14.79 -10.22 7.70
CA SER A 139 -14.73 -9.92 9.14
C SER A 139 -15.51 -10.90 10.02
N GLN A 140 -16.08 -11.97 9.46
CA GLN A 140 -16.94 -12.93 10.17
C GLN A 140 -18.10 -12.26 10.92
N GLY A 141 -18.65 -11.17 10.38
CA GLY A 141 -19.75 -10.41 11.00
C GLY A 141 -19.34 -9.57 12.22
N CYS A 142 -18.05 -9.35 12.46
CA CYS A 142 -17.58 -8.46 13.54
C CYS A 142 -17.99 -7.00 13.33
N TYR A 143 -18.24 -6.60 12.08
CA TYR A 143 -18.67 -5.26 11.69
C TYR A 143 -19.87 -5.36 10.76
N CYS A 144 -20.85 -4.47 10.93
CA CYS A 144 -21.97 -4.39 10.01
C CYS A 144 -21.63 -3.54 8.78
N ALA A 145 -22.47 -3.62 7.75
CA ALA A 145 -22.26 -2.85 6.52
C ALA A 145 -22.25 -1.33 6.78
N ASP A 146 -23.03 -0.86 7.76
CA ASP A 146 -23.11 0.56 8.11
C ASP A 146 -21.83 1.03 8.82
N ASP A 147 -21.27 0.24 9.73
CA ASP A 147 -19.97 0.54 10.36
C ASP A 147 -18.86 0.74 9.32
N ILE A 148 -18.86 -0.10 8.28
CA ILE A 148 -17.87 -0.06 7.20
C ILE A 148 -18.07 1.19 6.35
N ARG A 149 -19.31 1.51 5.96
CA ARG A 149 -19.62 2.71 5.15
C ARG A 149 -19.33 4.00 5.90
N GLU A 150 -19.71 4.08 7.17
CA GLU A 150 -19.44 5.25 8.01
C GLU A 150 -17.94 5.48 8.16
N MET A 151 -17.19 4.42 8.46
CA MET A 151 -15.74 4.52 8.56
C MET A 151 -15.10 4.88 7.21
N GLU A 152 -15.61 4.36 6.08
CA GLU A 152 -15.12 4.72 4.74
C GLU A 152 -15.23 6.23 4.48
N ILE A 153 -16.39 6.82 4.76
CA ILE A 153 -16.60 8.26 4.63
C ILE A 153 -15.65 9.06 5.54
N VAL A 154 -15.47 8.60 6.78
CA VAL A 154 -14.55 9.24 7.74
C VAL A 154 -13.11 9.21 7.24
N VAL A 155 -12.66 8.07 6.71
CA VAL A 155 -11.29 7.91 6.17
C VAL A 155 -11.09 8.78 4.93
N LEU A 156 -12.01 8.76 3.97
CA LEU A 156 -11.91 9.55 2.74
C LEU A 156 -11.85 11.06 3.02
N ASN A 157 -12.70 11.54 3.94
CA ASN A 157 -12.69 12.93 4.37
C ASN A 157 -11.40 13.30 5.11
N ALA A 158 -10.91 12.43 6.01
CA ALA A 158 -9.67 12.65 6.74
C ALA A 158 -8.45 12.71 5.80
N LEU A 159 -8.43 11.88 4.75
CA LEU A 159 -7.40 11.88 3.72
C LEU A 159 -7.59 12.99 2.67
N GLN A 160 -8.67 13.76 2.75
CA GLN A 160 -9.05 14.79 1.77
C GLN A 160 -9.09 14.25 0.34
N TRP A 161 -9.54 12.99 0.16
CA TRP A 161 -9.59 12.30 -1.13
C TRP A 161 -8.25 12.15 -1.86
N ARG A 162 -7.13 12.37 -1.16
CA ARG A 162 -5.77 12.20 -1.71
C ARG A 162 -5.30 10.77 -1.54
N LEU A 163 -5.82 9.89 -2.39
CA LEU A 163 -5.54 8.45 -2.38
C LEU A 163 -4.29 8.07 -3.16
N CYS A 164 -3.79 8.94 -4.04
CA CYS A 164 -2.58 8.68 -4.83
C CYS A 164 -1.29 8.98 -4.04
N ALA A 165 -1.12 8.33 -2.89
CA ALA A 165 0.13 8.43 -2.16
C ALA A 165 1.26 7.76 -2.97
N PRO A 166 2.43 8.41 -3.14
CA PRO A 166 3.56 7.78 -3.80
C PRO A 166 4.01 6.60 -2.92
N THR A 167 3.88 5.39 -3.46
CA THR A 167 4.43 4.18 -2.83
C THR A 167 5.85 3.96 -3.35
N SER A 168 6.68 3.28 -2.56
CA SER A 168 8.07 2.99 -2.95
C SER A 168 8.18 2.13 -4.21
N LEU A 169 7.15 1.34 -4.53
CA LEU A 169 7.15 0.39 -5.62
C LEU A 169 7.15 1.05 -7.03
N PRO A 170 6.26 2.00 -7.36
CA PRO A 170 6.34 2.80 -8.59
C PRO A 170 7.68 3.50 -8.81
N ILE A 171 8.32 3.99 -7.74
CA ILE A 171 9.64 4.62 -7.79
C ILE A 171 10.71 3.55 -8.10
N ALA A 172 10.67 2.42 -7.39
CA ALA A 172 11.60 1.31 -7.61
C ALA A 172 11.52 0.75 -9.04
N HIS A 173 10.31 0.56 -9.59
CA HIS A 173 10.14 0.09 -10.98
C HIS A 173 10.79 1.04 -11.99
N ARG A 174 10.61 2.35 -11.84
CA ARG A 174 11.22 3.35 -12.74
C ARG A 174 12.72 3.45 -12.55
N ALA A 175 13.21 3.36 -11.31
CA ALA A 175 14.64 3.31 -11.03
C ALA A 175 15.29 2.08 -11.69
N ILE A 176 14.67 0.91 -11.58
CA ILE A 176 15.14 -0.31 -12.26
C ILE A 176 15.12 -0.12 -13.78
N ALA A 177 14.05 0.43 -14.36
CA ALA A 177 13.97 0.70 -15.79
C ALA A 177 15.09 1.66 -16.26
N LEU A 178 15.36 2.73 -15.52
CA LEU A 178 16.48 3.64 -15.79
C LEU A 178 17.82 2.91 -15.71
N LEU A 179 18.04 2.09 -14.68
CA LEU A 179 19.28 1.32 -14.53
C LEU A 179 19.48 0.34 -15.70
N THR A 180 18.44 -0.31 -16.20
CA THR A 180 18.56 -1.20 -17.37
C THR A 180 18.95 -0.46 -18.66
N LYS A 181 18.63 0.82 -18.77
CA LYS A 181 19.02 1.67 -19.93
C LYS A 181 20.41 2.27 -19.79
N VAL A 182 20.81 2.59 -18.55
CA VAL A 182 22.12 3.22 -18.24
C VAL A 182 23.24 2.19 -18.08
N VAL A 183 22.93 0.95 -17.69
CA VAL A 183 23.90 -0.13 -17.48
C VAL A 183 23.67 -1.27 -18.47
N PRO A 184 24.29 -1.24 -19.67
CA PRO A 184 24.10 -2.26 -20.70
C PRO A 184 24.64 -3.66 -20.32
N ARG A 185 25.44 -3.77 -19.25
CA ARG A 185 26.24 -4.97 -18.94
C ARG A 185 25.45 -6.16 -18.40
N LEU A 186 24.20 -5.98 -17.95
CA LEU A 186 23.38 -7.10 -17.46
C LEU A 186 22.64 -7.86 -18.59
N ALA A 187 22.37 -7.22 -19.73
CA ALA A 187 21.69 -7.87 -20.87
C ALA A 187 22.63 -8.79 -21.67
N ASN A 188 23.93 -8.48 -21.72
CA ASN A 188 24.91 -9.22 -22.53
C ASN A 188 25.56 -10.42 -21.81
N GLY A 189 25.21 -10.69 -20.55
CA GLY A 189 25.73 -11.82 -19.77
C GLY A 189 25.06 -13.17 -20.05
N ALA A 190 23.82 -13.16 -20.56
CA ALA A 190 23.05 -14.38 -20.80
C ALA A 190 23.38 -15.09 -22.13
N ASN A 191 24.13 -14.45 -23.04
CA ASN A 191 24.35 -14.98 -24.40
C ASN A 191 25.77 -15.54 -24.63
N LYS A 192 26.55 -15.80 -23.56
CA LYS A 192 27.93 -16.31 -23.68
C LYS A 192 28.10 -17.82 -23.40
N HIS A 193 27.04 -18.58 -23.14
CA HIS A 193 27.16 -20.02 -22.89
C HIS A 193 26.96 -20.95 -24.11
N ASN A 194 26.74 -20.43 -25.33
CA ASN A 194 26.55 -21.26 -26.54
C ASN A 194 27.66 -21.15 -27.60
N SER A 195 28.88 -20.74 -27.24
CA SER A 195 30.00 -20.67 -28.22
C SER A 195 31.18 -21.62 -27.94
N ILE A 196 30.96 -22.71 -27.21
CA ILE A 196 31.98 -23.75 -27.03
C ILE A 196 31.47 -25.10 -27.54
N THR A 197 31.15 -25.20 -28.83
CA THR A 197 31.04 -26.50 -29.53
C THR A 197 31.25 -26.36 -31.05
N SER A 198 32.31 -25.65 -31.48
CA SER A 198 32.73 -25.71 -32.90
C SER A 198 34.21 -25.39 -33.10
N CYS A 199 35.11 -26.09 -32.40
CA CYS A 199 36.48 -26.31 -32.84
C CYS A 199 37.10 -27.41 -31.96
N LEU A 200 37.61 -28.45 -32.64
CA LEU A 200 38.18 -29.72 -32.17
C LEU A 200 37.16 -30.84 -31.93
#